data_AF-A0A2P7QCI9-F1
#
_entry.id   AF-A0A2P7QCI9-F1
#
_cell.length_a   1.000
_cell.length_b   1.000
_cell.length_c   1.000
_cell.angle_alpha   90.00
_cell.angle_beta   90.00
_cell.angle_gamma   90.00
#
_symmetry.space_group_name_H-M   'P 1'
#
loop_
_entity.id
_entity.type
_entity.pdbx_description
1 polymer ?
#
loop_
_entity_poly.entity_id
_entity_poly.type
_entity_poly.pdbx_seq_one_letter_code
_entity_poly.pdbx_strand_id
1 'polypeptide(L)'
;TNAERRINRVRKVMTPLAGKEDWEVTMDLANALGYPMHYDHPSEIMDEIAALTPSFTGVSYDKLERLGSIQWPCNAEHPDGTPV
;
A
#
# COMPACT_ATOMS: atom_id res chain seq x y z
N THR A 1 7.56 -1.14 -4.52
CA THR A 1 8.88 -0.67 -4.07
C THR A 1 9.90 -0.91 -5.18
N ASN A 2 10.95 -0.08 -5.30
CA ASN A 2 12.02 -0.27 -6.29
C ASN A 2 13.32 -0.80 -5.64
N ALA A 3 14.39 -0.93 -6.44
CA ALA A 3 15.68 -1.48 -6.02
C ALA A 3 16.38 -0.69 -4.88
N GLU A 4 16.10 0.61 -4.74
CA GLU A 4 16.67 1.47 -3.69
C GLU A 4 15.72 1.61 -2.48
N ARG A 5 14.74 0.70 -2.30
CA ARG A 5 13.74 0.74 -1.21
C ARG A 5 12.79 1.94 -1.25
N ARG A 6 12.63 2.59 -2.40
CA ARG A 6 11.65 3.66 -2.58
C ARG A 6 10.26 3.11 -2.82
N ILE A 7 9.30 3.64 -2.09
CA ILE A 7 7.85 3.48 -2.29
C ILE A 7 7.40 4.65 -3.14
N ASN A 8 6.91 4.35 -4.35
CA ASN A 8 6.30 5.31 -5.25
C ASN A 8 4.82 4.96 -5.41
N ARG A 9 3.94 5.95 -5.35
CA ARG A 9 2.49 5.75 -5.51
C ARG A 9 2.13 5.59 -6.99
N VAL A 10 1.52 4.47 -7.34
CA VAL A 10 0.88 4.26 -8.65
C VAL A 10 -0.55 4.82 -8.59
N ARG A 11 -0.96 5.56 -9.64
CA ARG A 11 -2.28 6.18 -9.72
C ARG A 11 -3.07 5.56 -10.87
N LYS A 12 -4.36 5.32 -10.64
CA LYS A 12 -5.30 4.85 -11.66
C LYS A 12 -5.52 5.95 -12.69
N VAL A 13 -5.29 5.63 -13.97
CA VAL A 13 -5.53 6.54 -15.11
C VAL A 13 -6.51 5.95 -16.12
N MET A 14 -6.74 4.64 -16.07
CA MET A 14 -7.69 3.92 -16.91
C MET A 14 -8.41 2.88 -16.06
N THR A 15 -9.63 2.54 -16.45
CA THR A 15 -10.38 1.44 -15.85
C THR A 15 -9.85 0.09 -16.35
N PRO A 16 -9.74 -0.93 -15.50
CA PRO A 16 -9.34 -2.27 -15.93
C PRO A 16 -10.29 -2.83 -17.00
N LEU A 17 -9.73 -3.45 -18.06
CA LEU A 17 -10.54 -4.07 -19.12
C LEU A 17 -11.39 -5.23 -18.60
N ALA A 18 -10.87 -5.98 -17.62
CA ALA A 18 -11.59 -7.07 -16.96
C ALA A 18 -12.63 -6.58 -15.93
N GLY A 19 -12.71 -5.27 -15.68
CA GLY A 19 -13.62 -4.66 -14.70
C GLY A 19 -13.16 -4.73 -13.24
N LYS A 20 -12.08 -5.47 -12.94
CA LYS A 20 -11.51 -5.61 -11.60
C LYS A 20 -9.99 -5.39 -11.58
N GLU A 21 -9.49 -4.90 -10.46
CA GLU A 21 -8.07 -4.82 -10.11
C GLU A 21 -7.61 -6.12 -9.43
N ASP A 22 -6.32 -6.42 -9.46
CA ASP A 22 -5.80 -7.71 -8.97
C ASP A 22 -6.11 -7.98 -7.49
N TRP A 23 -6.14 -6.93 -6.67
CA TRP A 23 -6.47 -7.04 -5.24
C TRP A 23 -7.95 -7.36 -5.01
N GLU A 24 -8.86 -6.85 -5.86
CA GLU A 24 -10.28 -7.16 -5.82
C GLU A 24 -10.51 -8.64 -6.18
N VAL A 25 -9.82 -9.15 -7.19
CA VAL A 25 -9.86 -10.58 -7.56
C VAL A 25 -9.32 -11.45 -6.43
N THR A 26 -8.26 -11.03 -5.77
CA THR A 26 -7.69 -11.75 -4.62
C THR A 26 -8.67 -11.80 -3.45
N MET A 27 -9.34 -10.67 -3.17
CA MET A 27 -10.39 -10.56 -2.16
C MET A 27 -11.59 -11.46 -2.49
N ASP A 28 -12.07 -11.46 -3.72
CA ASP A 28 -13.15 -12.35 -4.17
C ASP A 28 -12.80 -13.83 -3.98
N LEU A 29 -11.56 -14.22 -4.32
CA LEU A 29 -11.08 -15.58 -4.13
C LEU A 29 -11.06 -15.96 -2.65
N ALA A 30 -10.55 -15.08 -1.78
CA ALA A 30 -10.53 -15.32 -0.34
C ALA A 30 -11.97 -15.52 0.21
N ASN A 31 -12.90 -14.65 -0.19
CA ASN A 31 -14.31 -14.75 0.17
C ASN A 31 -14.96 -16.05 -0.34
N ALA A 32 -14.67 -16.46 -1.57
CA ALA A 32 -15.18 -17.71 -2.15
C ALA A 32 -14.67 -18.96 -1.41
N LEU A 33 -13.48 -18.88 -0.80
CA LEU A 33 -12.91 -19.93 0.05
C LEU A 33 -13.44 -19.89 1.49
N GLY A 34 -14.31 -18.93 1.83
CA GLY A 34 -14.89 -18.78 3.17
C GLY A 34 -14.08 -17.94 4.15
N TYR A 35 -13.05 -17.23 3.67
CA TYR A 35 -12.32 -16.24 4.46
C TYR A 35 -12.89 -14.83 4.18
N PRO A 36 -13.62 -14.22 5.12
CA PRO A 36 -14.21 -12.90 4.91
C PRO A 36 -13.10 -11.84 4.81
N MET A 37 -12.97 -11.22 3.64
CA MET A 37 -12.01 -10.17 3.35
C MET A 37 -12.74 -9.01 2.66
N HIS A 38 -12.58 -7.79 3.17
CA HIS A 38 -13.26 -6.61 2.62
C HIS A 38 -12.37 -5.38 2.71
N TYR A 39 -12.10 -4.79 1.55
CA TYR A 39 -11.43 -3.51 1.38
C TYR A 39 -12.14 -2.75 0.25
N ASP A 40 -12.33 -1.45 0.42
CA ASP A 40 -12.91 -0.56 -0.59
C ASP A 40 -11.83 0.19 -1.37
N HIS A 41 -10.62 0.29 -0.82
CA HIS A 41 -9.50 0.97 -1.47
C HIS A 41 -8.14 0.40 -1.01
N PRO A 42 -7.11 0.32 -1.89
CA PRO A 42 -5.79 -0.21 -1.53
C PRO A 42 -5.03 0.62 -0.49
N SER A 43 -5.53 1.79 -0.08
CA SER A 43 -5.00 2.50 1.09
C SER A 43 -5.26 1.74 2.38
N GLU A 44 -6.43 1.10 2.53
CA GLU A 44 -6.78 0.33 3.73
C GLU A 44 -5.85 -0.88 3.88
N ILE A 45 -5.52 -1.53 2.76
CA ILE A 45 -4.53 -2.62 2.72
C ILE A 45 -3.15 -2.12 3.16
N MET A 46 -2.74 -0.92 2.72
CA MET A 46 -1.46 -0.32 3.14
C MET A 46 -1.47 0.06 4.63
N ASP A 47 -2.60 0.58 5.13
CA ASP A 47 -2.74 0.94 6.54
C ASP A 47 -2.67 -0.33 7.42
N GLU A 48 -3.26 -1.45 6.98
CA GLU A 48 -3.10 -2.74 7.65
C GLU A 48 -1.64 -3.22 7.64
N ILE A 49 -0.95 -3.13 6.48
CA ILE A 49 0.48 -3.46 6.38
C ILE A 49 1.31 -2.60 7.34
N ALA A 50 1.05 -1.30 7.41
CA ALA A 50 1.74 -0.36 8.28
C ALA A 50 1.51 -0.68 9.77
N ALA A 51 0.29 -1.11 10.14
CA ALA A 51 -0.03 -1.52 11.50
C ALA A 51 0.70 -2.82 11.91
N LEU A 52 0.89 -3.75 10.97
CA LEU A 52 1.52 -5.06 11.23
C LEU A 52 3.05 -5.04 11.08
N THR A 53 3.61 -4.08 10.35
CA THR A 53 5.03 -4.07 9.97
C THR A 53 5.77 -2.86 10.55
N PRO A 54 6.65 -3.03 11.56
CA PRO A 54 7.34 -1.93 12.25
C PRO A 54 8.08 -0.94 11.32
N SER A 55 8.70 -1.44 10.25
CA SER A 55 9.45 -0.61 9.29
C SER A 55 8.57 0.22 8.35
N PHE A 56 7.25 -0.02 8.33
CA PHE A 56 6.27 0.68 7.49
C PHE A 56 5.27 1.49 8.32
N THR A 57 5.35 1.47 9.65
CA THR A 57 4.41 2.15 10.58
C THR A 57 4.14 3.62 10.27
N GLY A 58 5.10 4.32 9.67
CA GLY A 58 4.95 5.72 9.27
C GLY A 58 4.50 5.93 7.82
N VAL A 59 4.17 4.89 7.06
CA VAL A 59 3.78 4.95 5.65
C VAL A 59 2.26 5.07 5.56
N SER A 60 1.78 6.06 4.79
CA SER A 60 0.37 6.19 4.42
C SER A 60 0.25 6.78 3.02
N TYR A 61 -0.90 6.60 2.39
CA TYR A 61 -1.18 7.19 1.07
C TYR A 61 -1.10 8.72 1.09
N ASP A 62 -1.61 9.37 2.14
CA ASP A 62 -1.53 10.82 2.32
C ASP A 62 -0.09 11.30 2.40
N LYS A 63 0.76 10.55 3.09
CA LYS A 63 2.18 10.89 3.23
C LYS A 63 2.92 10.72 1.90
N LEU A 64 2.61 9.66 1.15
CA LEU A 64 3.13 9.47 -0.21
C LEU A 64 2.64 10.56 -1.18
N GLU A 65 1.42 11.07 -1.02
CA GLU A 65 0.92 12.20 -1.80
C GLU A 65 1.70 13.47 -1.50
N ARG A 66 1.91 13.77 -0.21
CA ARG A 66 2.61 14.99 0.24
C ARG A 66 4.11 14.98 -0.08
N LEU A 67 4.78 13.84 0.10
CA LEU A 67 6.24 13.71 -0.06
C LEU A 67 6.64 13.22 -1.47
N GLY A 68 5.68 12.77 -2.28
CA GLY A 68 5.89 12.18 -3.60
C GLY A 68 6.41 10.73 -3.56
N SER A 69 7.42 10.47 -2.72
CA SER A 69 7.98 9.14 -2.48
C SER A 69 8.59 9.03 -1.10
N ILE A 70 8.69 7.81 -0.57
CA ILE A 70 9.29 7.54 0.75
C ILE A 70 10.24 6.36 0.60
N GLN A 71 11.42 6.42 1.20
CA GLN A 71 12.27 5.22 1.35
C GLN A 71 11.96 4.52 2.67
N TRP A 72 11.75 3.20 2.62
CA TRP A 72 11.60 2.41 3.84
C TRP A 72 12.99 2.01 4.39
N PRO A 73 13.19 2.00 5.71
CA PRO A 73 12.19 2.13 6.79
C PRO A 73 11.62 3.55 6.93
N CYS A 74 10.32 3.64 7.22
CA CYS A 74 9.63 4.88 7.56
C CYS A 74 8.79 4.63 8.82
N ASN A 75 9.24 5.16 9.95
CA ASN A 75 8.71 4.93 11.29
C ASN A 75 9.00 6.14 12.20
N ALA A 76 8.80 6.04 13.52
CA ALA A 76 9.05 7.15 14.45
C ALA A 76 10.52 7.62 14.47
N GLU A 77 11.48 6.72 14.25
CA GLU A 77 12.91 7.04 14.19
C GLU A 77 13.30 7.66 12.84
N HIS A 78 12.60 7.28 11.77
CA HIS A 78 12.81 7.75 10.40
C HIS A 78 11.51 8.35 9.85
N PRO A 79 11.07 9.51 10.35
CA PRO A 79 9.74 10.05 10.08
C PRO A 79 9.55 10.43 8.61
N ASP A 80 10.60 10.76 7.87
CA ASP A 80 10.52 11.06 6.43
C ASP A 80 11.14 9.95 5.56
N GLY A 81 11.38 8.77 6.15
CA GLY A 81 12.15 7.70 5.55
C GLY A 81 13.65 7.86 5.76
N THR A 82 14.43 6.90 5.28
CA THR A 82 15.91 6.95 5.33
C THR A 82 16.50 7.57 4.06
N PRO A 83 17.42 8.54 4.16
CA PRO A 83 18.30 8.91 3.05
C PRO A 83 19.21 7.72 2.67
N VAL A 84 19.59 7.63 1.40
CA VAL A 84 20.67 6.72 0.93
C VAL A 84 22.01 7.41 1.08
#